data_AF-A0A8D9BP72-F1
#
_entry.id   AF-A0A8D9BP72-F1
#
_cell.length_a   1.000
_cell.length_b   1.000
_cell.length_c   1.000
_cell.angle_alpha   90.00
_cell.angle_beta   90.00
_cell.angle_gamma   90.00
#
_symmetry.space_group_name_H-M   'P 1'
#
loop_
_entity.id
_entity.type
_entity.pdbx_description
1 polymer ?
#
loop_
_entity_poly.entity_id
_entity_poly.type
_entity_poly.pdbx_seq_one_letter_code
_entity_poly.pdbx_strand_id
1 'polypeptide(L)'
;MSSSQIVRSSLNDVDRAASSGGACHWDVGLKSNVQHVFCLNQAGTHLLLISNEVKQGTIYKIKRSGMEQVLSLNEHKDKLTACDWRVANQCGTCLISSHSGEICVSTLLTS
;
A
#
# COMPACT_ATOMS: atom_id res chain seq x y z
N MET A 1 -21.33 8.18 -18.73
CA MET A 1 -21.19 6.78 -19.20
C MET A 1 -19.72 6.50 -19.44
N SER A 2 -19.31 5.30 -19.06
CA SER A 2 -17.96 4.79 -18.82
C SER A 2 -16.90 5.04 -19.91
N SER A 3 -15.64 5.17 -19.49
CA SER A 3 -14.51 4.50 -20.14
C SER A 3 -13.32 4.42 -19.17
N SER A 4 -13.14 3.27 -18.52
CA SER A 4 -11.84 2.86 -17.96
C SER A 4 -11.09 2.13 -19.06
N GLN A 5 -10.02 2.72 -19.60
CA GLN A 5 -9.11 2.02 -20.51
C GLN A 5 -7.98 1.38 -19.70
N ILE A 6 -7.82 0.07 -19.86
CA ILE A 6 -6.66 -0.67 -19.39
C ILE A 6 -5.61 -0.59 -20.51
N VAL A 7 -4.56 0.18 -20.28
CA VAL A 7 -3.38 0.21 -21.16
C VAL A 7 -2.43 -0.88 -20.68
N ARG A 8 -2.29 -1.95 -21.46
CA ARG A 8 -1.19 -2.92 -21.30
C ARG A 8 0.01 -2.43 -22.08
N SER A 9 1.11 -2.08 -21.42
CA SER A 9 2.40 -1.91 -22.07
C SER A 9 3.23 -3.18 -21.94
N SER A 10 3.53 -3.78 -23.08
CA SER A 10 4.46 -4.89 -23.29
C SER A 10 5.81 -4.59 -22.64
N LEU A 11 6.30 -5.49 -21.80
CA LEU A 11 7.68 -5.47 -21.29
C LEU A 11 8.35 -6.78 -21.67
N ASN A 12 9.15 -6.71 -22.74
CA ASN A 12 10.21 -7.67 -22.99
C ASN A 12 11.35 -7.37 -22.00
N ASP A 13 11.81 -8.42 -21.33
CA ASP A 13 13.00 -8.53 -20.47
C ASP A 13 13.03 -7.56 -19.27
N VAL A 14 13.08 -8.02 -18.02
CA VAL A 14 14.26 -8.65 -17.41
C VAL A 14 13.84 -9.48 -16.17
N ASP A 15 14.50 -10.63 -16.03
CA ASP A 15 14.69 -11.50 -14.86
C ASP A 15 13.63 -12.52 -14.41
N ARG A 16 13.85 -13.74 -14.95
CA ARG A 16 13.64 -15.06 -14.36
C ARG A 16 13.77 -15.09 -12.83
N ALA A 17 12.64 -15.20 -12.13
CA ALA A 17 12.57 -15.98 -10.90
C ALA A 17 12.29 -17.45 -11.26
N ALA A 18 13.26 -18.31 -11.02
CA ALA A 18 13.23 -19.73 -11.35
C ALA A 18 12.29 -20.54 -10.43
N SER A 19 11.52 -21.45 -11.05
CA SER A 19 11.06 -22.76 -10.54
C SER A 19 9.99 -22.90 -9.45
N SER A 20 9.05 -21.96 -9.30
CA SER A 20 7.69 -22.30 -8.84
C SER A 20 6.74 -21.34 -9.53
N GLY A 21 5.80 -21.84 -10.35
CA GLY A 21 4.97 -21.04 -11.26
C GLY A 21 4.12 -19.96 -10.57
N GLY A 22 4.73 -18.85 -10.19
CA GLY A 22 4.07 -17.67 -9.69
C GLY A 22 3.53 -16.88 -10.88
N ALA A 23 2.24 -17.02 -11.16
CA ALA A 23 1.56 -16.12 -12.07
C ALA A 23 1.27 -14.80 -11.34
N CYS A 24 1.67 -13.68 -11.94
CA CYS A 24 1.21 -12.38 -11.48
C CYS A 24 -0.31 -12.28 -11.74
N HIS A 25 -1.12 -12.26 -10.67
CA HIS A 25 -2.57 -12.21 -10.79
C HIS A 25 -3.09 -10.80 -11.09
N TRP A 26 -2.42 -9.78 -10.53
CA TRP A 26 -2.71 -8.36 -10.74
C TRP A 26 -1.52 -7.52 -10.31
N ASP A 27 -1.39 -6.34 -10.91
CA ASP A 27 -0.41 -5.32 -10.61
C ASP A 27 -1.11 -3.98 -10.31
N VAL A 28 -0.41 -3.08 -9.61
CA VAL A 28 -0.90 -1.73 -9.29
C VAL A 28 0.14 -0.71 -9.74
N GLY A 29 -0.24 0.13 -10.69
CA GLY A 29 0.58 1.23 -11.15
C GLY A 29 0.61 2.36 -10.13
N LEU A 30 1.79 2.65 -9.58
CA LEU A 30 2.04 3.82 -8.74
C LEU A 30 2.73 4.91 -9.57
N LYS A 31 2.51 6.19 -9.23
CA LYS A 31 3.17 7.30 -9.92
C LYS A 31 4.69 7.21 -9.71
N SER A 32 5.44 7.16 -10.82
CA SER A 32 6.89 6.87 -10.84
C SER A 32 7.77 7.96 -10.22
N ASN A 33 7.30 9.21 -10.20
CA ASN A 33 8.01 10.35 -9.63
C ASN A 33 7.69 10.60 -8.15
N VAL A 34 6.96 9.68 -7.51
CA VAL A 34 6.54 9.79 -6.11
C VAL A 34 7.14 8.61 -5.34
N GLN A 35 7.72 8.90 -4.17
CA GLN A 35 8.17 7.85 -3.27
C GLN A 35 6.99 7.22 -2.55
N HIS A 36 6.86 5.90 -2.70
CA HIS A 36 5.90 5.06 -1.99
C HIS A 36 6.62 4.06 -1.11
N VAL A 37 6.06 3.77 0.06
CA VAL A 37 6.48 2.66 0.93
C VAL A 37 5.22 1.92 1.33
N PHE A 38 5.30 0.61 1.53
CA PHE A 38 4.15 -0.18 1.94
C PHE A 38 4.53 -1.23 2.96
N CYS A 39 3.55 -1.66 3.75
CA CYS A 39 3.62 -2.85 4.58
C CYS A 39 2.30 -3.63 4.52
N LEU A 40 2.39 -4.95 4.64
CA LEU A 40 1.23 -5.81 4.75
C LEU A 40 0.87 -5.99 6.22
N ASN A 41 -0.42 -6.21 6.49
CA ASN A 41 -0.79 -6.78 7.78
C ASN A 41 -0.31 -8.24 7.89
N GLN A 42 -0.30 -8.79 9.11
CA GLN A 42 0.18 -10.15 9.37
C GLN A 42 -0.52 -11.25 8.54
N ALA A 43 -1.80 -11.06 8.24
CA ALA A 43 -2.59 -12.03 7.45
C ALA A 43 -2.44 -11.87 5.93
N GLY A 44 -1.75 -10.82 5.45
CA GLY A 44 -1.66 -10.49 4.03
C GLY A 44 -3.00 -10.09 3.39
N THR A 45 -4.00 -9.71 4.19
CA THR A 45 -5.34 -9.32 3.72
C THR A 45 -5.48 -7.82 3.52
N HIS A 46 -4.59 -7.04 4.12
CA HIS A 46 -4.58 -5.58 4.01
C HIS A 46 -3.17 -5.07 3.74
N LEU A 47 -3.11 -3.91 3.09
CA LEU A 47 -1.89 -3.21 2.75
C LEU A 47 -2.00 -1.77 3.26
N LEU A 48 -1.02 -1.30 4.02
CA LEU A 48 -0.82 0.12 4.28
C LEU A 48 0.16 0.64 3.23
N LEU A 49 -0.28 1.59 2.41
CA LEU A 49 0.53 2.31 1.44
C LEU A 49 0.72 3.73 1.94
N ILE A 50 1.95 4.22 1.98
CA ILE A 50 2.23 5.65 2.18
C ILE A 50 2.66 6.28 0.86
N SER A 51 2.08 7.43 0.54
CA SER A 51 2.39 8.21 -0.66
C SER A 51 2.86 9.61 -0.28
N ASN A 52 4.03 9.99 -0.80
CA ASN A 52 4.56 11.34 -0.62
C ASN A 52 3.94 12.39 -1.54
N GLU A 53 3.05 12.01 -2.47
CA GLU A 53 2.30 12.98 -3.28
C GLU A 53 1.34 13.79 -2.40
N VAL A 54 0.65 13.09 -1.50
CA VAL A 54 -0.36 13.65 -0.59
C VAL A 54 0.07 13.56 0.89
N LYS A 55 1.33 13.13 1.14
CA LYS A 55 1.91 12.91 2.48
C LYS A 55 0.99 12.14 3.43
N GLN A 56 0.33 11.11 2.90
CA GLN A 56 -0.73 10.38 3.59
C GLN A 56 -0.51 8.88 3.53
N GLY A 57 -0.98 8.17 4.56
CA GLY A 57 -1.15 6.72 4.52
C GLY A 57 -2.55 6.32 4.07
N THR A 58 -2.66 5.23 3.32
CA THR A 58 -3.93 4.65 2.90
C THR A 58 -3.92 3.15 3.15
N ILE A 59 -4.96 2.68 3.85
CA ILE A 59 -5.21 1.27 4.10
C ILE A 59 -6.09 0.73 2.99
N TYR A 60 -5.59 -0.31 2.34
CA TYR A 60 -6.30 -1.07 1.33
C TYR A 60 -6.59 -2.48 1.81
N LYS A 61 -7.76 -3.02 1.43
CA LYS A 61 -8.09 -4.43 1.50
C LYS A 61 -7.71 -5.10 0.19
N ILE A 62 -6.96 -6.19 0.28
CA ILE A 62 -6.53 -6.97 -0.88
C ILE A 62 -7.66 -7.91 -1.31
N LYS A 63 -7.97 -7.92 -2.60
CA LYS A 63 -8.94 -8.79 -3.27
C LYS A 63 -8.23 -9.56 -4.40
N ARG A 64 -8.87 -10.60 -4.93
CA ARG A 64 -8.32 -11.32 -6.10
C ARG A 64 -8.18 -10.45 -7.34
N SER A 65 -9.00 -9.41 -7.46
CA SER A 65 -9.05 -8.50 -8.61
C SER A 65 -8.25 -7.20 -8.40
N GLY A 66 -7.47 -7.09 -7.32
CA GLY A 66 -6.73 -5.87 -6.98
C GLY A 66 -6.94 -5.43 -5.53
N MET A 67 -7.05 -4.12 -5.32
CA MET A 67 -7.15 -3.52 -3.98
C MET A 67 -8.38 -2.62 -3.86
N GLU A 68 -8.99 -2.60 -2.69
CA GLU A 68 -10.08 -1.69 -2.33
C GLU A 68 -9.63 -0.77 -1.21
N GLN A 69 -9.79 0.54 -1.36
CA GLN A 69 -9.47 1.49 -0.31
C GLN A 69 -10.46 1.35 0.86
N VAL A 70 -9.94 1.16 2.06
CA VAL A 70 -10.73 1.03 3.30
C VAL A 70 -10.73 2.35 4.07
N LEU A 71 -9.55 2.94 4.24
CA LEU A 71 -9.38 4.13 5.08
C LEU A 71 -8.18 4.94 4.60
N SER A 72 -8.32 6.26 4.57
CA SER A 72 -7.19 7.18 4.48
C SER A 72 -6.86 7.71 5.87
N LEU A 73 -5.59 7.68 6.24
CA LEU A 73 -5.08 8.21 7.51
C LEU A 73 -4.84 9.71 7.39
N ASN A 74 -4.47 10.40 8.46
CA ASN A 74 -4.22 11.85 8.37
C ASN A 74 -2.99 12.17 7.52
N GLU A 75 -3.03 13.33 6.87
CA GLU A 75 -1.86 13.89 6.19
C GLU A 75 -0.80 14.34 7.22
N HIS A 76 0.46 14.08 6.91
CA HIS A 76 1.60 14.63 7.63
C HIS A 76 2.07 15.92 6.98
N LYS A 77 2.62 16.83 7.79
CA LYS A 77 3.14 18.11 7.29
C LYS A 77 4.41 17.94 6.44
N ASP A 78 5.15 16.86 6.68
CA ASP A 78 6.45 16.59 6.06
C ASP A 78 6.47 15.23 5.33
N LYS A 79 7.53 15.00 4.56
CA LYS A 79 7.76 13.79 3.78
C LYS A 79 7.72 12.55 4.66
N LEU A 80 6.92 11.56 4.27
CA LEU A 80 6.82 10.25 4.91
C LEU A 80 8.06 9.41 4.61
N THR A 81 8.57 8.74 5.64
CA THR A 81 9.84 8.00 5.60
C THR A 81 9.66 6.49 5.73
N ALA A 82 8.73 6.03 6.58
CA ALA A 82 8.49 4.61 6.80
C ALA A 82 7.06 4.35 7.32
N CYS A 83 6.64 3.10 7.22
CA CYS A 83 5.39 2.62 7.81
C CYS A 83 5.53 1.18 8.34
N ASP A 84 4.75 0.84 9.38
CA ASP A 84 4.63 -0.51 9.92
C ASP A 84 3.18 -0.84 10.30
N TRP A 85 2.85 -2.14 10.33
CA TRP A 85 1.55 -2.64 10.73
C TRP A 85 1.71 -3.82 11.69
N ARG A 86 1.20 -3.66 12.92
CA ARG A 86 1.07 -4.75 13.88
C ARG A 86 -0.38 -5.04 14.23
N VAL A 87 -0.69 -6.33 14.42
CA VAL A 87 -2.02 -6.78 14.88
C VAL A 87 -1.87 -7.31 16.30
N ALA A 88 -2.68 -6.79 17.21
CA ALA A 88 -2.78 -7.27 18.59
C ALA A 88 -4.22 -7.09 19.07
N ASN A 89 -4.75 -8.05 19.85
CA ASN A 89 -6.09 -7.96 20.47
C ASN A 89 -7.20 -7.51 19.50
N GLN A 90 -7.25 -8.09 18.30
CA GLN A 90 -8.24 -7.76 17.26
C GLN A 90 -8.19 -6.32 16.74
N CYS A 91 -7.09 -5.62 16.98
CA CYS A 91 -6.83 -4.27 16.50
C CYS A 91 -5.61 -4.29 15.57
N GLY A 92 -5.70 -3.56 14.46
CA GLY A 92 -4.57 -3.29 13.57
C GLY A 92 -3.96 -1.93 13.90
N THR A 93 -2.81 -1.90 14.57
CA THR A 93 -2.06 -0.68 14.84
C THR A 93 -1.11 -0.38 13.67
N CYS A 94 -1.32 0.77 13.05
CA CYS A 94 -0.56 1.30 11.94
C CYS A 94 0.35 2.44 12.42
N LEU A 95 1.60 2.43 11.98
CA LEU A 95 2.59 3.45 12.27
C LEU A 95 3.04 4.12 10.97
N ILE A 96 3.16 5.45 10.99
CA ILE A 96 3.75 6.23 9.91
C ILE A 96 4.71 7.24 10.52
N SER A 97 5.94 7.30 10.01
CA SER A 97 6.93 8.31 10.38
C SER A 97 7.16 9.31 9.25
N SER A 98 7.51 10.54 9.61
CA SER A 98 7.95 11.58 8.67
C SER A 98 9.36 12.08 8.96
N HIS A 99 9.93 12.83 8.02
CA HIS A 99 11.28 13.39 8.11
C HIS A 99 11.43 14.40 9.26
N SER A 100 10.34 15.08 9.63
CA SER A 100 10.24 15.95 10.80
C SER A 100 10.37 15.22 12.15
N GLY A 101 10.41 13.88 12.15
CA GLY A 101 10.45 13.07 13.37
C GLY A 101 9.08 12.81 13.99
N GLU A 102 7.98 13.25 13.36
CA GLU A 102 6.62 12.94 13.81
C GLU A 102 6.29 11.47 13.51
N ILE A 103 5.67 10.80 14.49
CA ILE A 103 5.11 9.46 14.34
C ILE A 103 3.61 9.53 14.56
N CYS A 104 2.83 9.13 13.56
CA CYS A 104 1.40 8.96 13.68
C CYS A 104 1.08 7.49 13.98
N VAL A 105 0.26 7.27 15.02
CA VAL A 105 -0.27 5.95 15.37
C VAL A 105 -1.76 5.96 15.07
N SER A 106 -2.21 5.00 14.25
CA SER A 106 -3.62 4.82 13.91
C SER A 106 -4.05 3.40 14.24
N THR A 107 -5.28 3.23 14.75
CA THR A 107 -5.83 1.91 15.10
C THR A 107 -7.04 1.61 14.25
N LEU A 108 -6.98 0.51 13.48
CA LEU A 108 -8.13 -0.06 12.80
C LEU A 108 -8.79 -1.10 13.71
N LEU A 109 -10.03 -0.84 14.11
CA LEU A 109 -10.84 -1.77 14.87
C LEU A 109 -11.59 -2.69 13.91
N THR A 110 -11.48 -4.00 14.11
CA THR A 110 -12.28 -4.98 13.36
C THR A 110 -13.46 -5.43 14.21
N SER A 111 -14.68 -5.27 13.69
CA SER A 111 -15.91 -5.83 14.28
C SER A 111 -16.18 -7.25 13.79
#